data_AF-A0A183K4M1-F1
#
_entry.id   AF-A0A183K4M1-F1
#
_cell.length_a   1.000
_cell.length_b   1.000
_cell.length_c   1.000
_cell.angle_alpha   90.00
_cell.angle_beta   90.00
_cell.angle_gamma   90.00
#
_symmetry.space_group_name_H-M   'P 1'
#
loop_
_entity.id
_entity.type
_entity.pdbx_description
1 polymer ?
#
loop_
_entity_poly.entity_id
_entity_poly.type
_entity_poly.pdbx_seq_one_letter_code
_entity_poly.pdbx_strand_id
1 'polypeptide(L)'
;MKADVIMVKLDEESGVVIMNKSDYKNEMESILSDESKFMADVDSDGLCKLERKINSNLMKLPKINAVNKKEFNLLEPLRFAVS
;
A
#
# COMPACT_ATOMS: atom_id res chain seq x y z
N MET A 1 5.43 41.17 8.07
CA MET A 1 5.55 40.00 7.18
C MET A 1 5.40 38.74 8.02
N LYS A 2 4.53 37.80 7.63
CA LYS A 2 4.50 36.46 8.26
C LYS A 2 5.59 35.62 7.60
N ALA A 3 6.41 34.94 8.40
CA ALA A 3 7.32 33.93 7.88
C ALA A 3 6.50 32.74 7.38
N ASP A 4 6.68 32.37 6.12
CA ASP A 4 6.01 31.21 5.51
C ASP A 4 6.99 30.02 5.49
N VAL A 5 7.18 29.46 6.68
CA VAL A 5 8.21 28.47 6.98
C VAL A 5 7.54 27.22 7.54
N ILE A 6 8.10 26.06 7.22
CA ILE A 6 7.67 24.75 7.71
C ILE A 6 8.85 24.00 8.31
N MET A 7 8.53 23.23 9.34
CA MET A 7 9.48 22.39 10.07
C MET A 7 9.09 20.93 9.86
N VAL A 8 9.99 20.15 9.28
CA VAL A 8 9.80 18.73 9.01
C VAL A 8 10.70 17.94 9.94
N LYS A 9 10.11 16.99 10.66
CA LYS A 9 10.85 16.05 11.49
C LYS A 9 11.35 14.89 10.62
N LEU A 10 12.59 14.49 10.78
CA LEU A 10 13.14 13.32 10.11
C LEU A 10 12.79 12.03 10.87
N ASP A 11 12.51 10.97 10.13
CA ASP A 11 12.01 9.71 10.70
C ASP A 11 13.11 8.86 11.34
N GLU A 12 14.34 8.89 10.79
CA GLU A 12 15.44 8.01 11.24
C GLU A 12 16.60 8.75 11.92
N GLU A 13 16.73 10.07 11.74
CA GLU A 13 17.75 10.88 12.39
C GLU A 13 17.06 11.96 13.24
N SER A 14 17.60 12.32 14.41
CA SER A 14 16.97 13.28 15.35
C SER A 14 17.03 14.75 14.87
N GLY A 15 17.04 14.98 13.56
CA GLY A 15 17.11 16.27 12.92
C GLY A 15 15.74 16.88 12.61
N VAL A 16 15.70 18.20 12.55
CA VAL A 16 14.57 18.98 12.05
C VAL A 16 15.05 19.81 10.87
N VAL A 17 14.35 19.70 9.74
CA VAL A 17 14.60 20.53 8.57
C VAL A 17 13.67 21.73 8.61
N ILE A 18 14.23 22.93 8.45
CA ILE A 18 13.48 24.18 8.39
C ILE A 18 13.60 24.71 6.96
N MET A 19 12.47 24.92 6.30
CA MET A 19 12.44 25.36 4.90
C MET A 19 11.27 26.29 4.60
N ASN A 20 11.37 27.04 3.50
CA ASN A 20 10.26 27.84 3.01
C ASN A 20 9.13 26.92 2.52
N LYS A 21 7.89 27.35 2.73
CA LYS A 21 6.71 26.62 2.30
C LYS A 21 6.63 26.40 0.79
N SER A 22 7.04 27.38 -0.02
CA SER A 22 7.06 27.22 -1.49
C SER A 22 8.04 26.14 -1.91
N ASP A 23 9.21 26.12 -1.28
CA ASP A 23 10.31 25.26 -1.67
C ASP A 23 9.99 23.80 -1.35
N TYR A 24 9.46 23.54 -0.15
CA TYR A 24 8.93 22.22 0.21
C TYR A 24 7.86 21.74 -0.77
N LYS A 25 6.94 22.63 -1.15
CA LYS A 25 5.83 22.25 -2.04
C LYS A 25 6.40 21.83 -3.40
N ASN A 26 7.32 22.63 -3.95
CA ASN A 26 7.97 22.32 -5.22
C ASN A 26 8.78 21.01 -5.13
N GLU A 27 9.49 20.78 -4.03
CA GLU A 27 10.28 19.58 -3.81
C GLU A 27 9.39 18.33 -3.66
N MET A 28 8.32 18.41 -2.89
CA MET A 28 7.33 17.34 -2.76
C MET A 28 6.65 17.04 -4.09
N GLU A 29 6.26 18.05 -4.86
CA GLU A 29 5.71 17.86 -6.20
C GLU A 29 6.73 17.21 -7.14
N SER A 30 8.01 17.58 -7.06
CA SER A 30 9.09 16.94 -7.83
C SER A 30 9.32 15.47 -7.42
N ILE A 31 9.20 15.13 -6.14
CA ILE A 31 9.35 13.75 -5.65
C ILE A 31 8.16 12.91 -6.11
N LEU A 32 6.93 13.40 -5.91
CA LEU A 32 5.72 12.65 -6.23
C LEU A 32 5.46 12.51 -7.73
N SER A 33 6.03 13.40 -8.55
CA SER A 33 6.00 13.29 -10.02
C SER A 33 7.05 12.35 -10.59
N ASP A 34 7.96 11.79 -9.76
CA ASP A 34 8.92 10.79 -10.18
C ASP A 34 8.21 9.46 -10.47
N GLU A 35 7.75 9.32 -11.71
CA GLU A 35 7.06 8.13 -12.21
C GLU A 35 7.92 6.87 -12.05
N SER A 36 9.25 6.95 -12.02
CA SER A 36 10.10 5.78 -11.82
C SER A 36 9.98 5.16 -10.43
N LYS A 37 9.54 5.93 -9.43
CA LYS A 37 9.40 5.52 -8.03
C LYS A 37 7.95 5.39 -7.58
N PHE A 38 7.06 6.21 -8.15
CA PHE A 38 5.67 6.35 -7.70
C PHE A 38 4.63 6.02 -8.78
N MET A 39 5.03 5.47 -9.93
CA MET A 39 4.06 4.87 -10.85
C MET A 39 3.22 3.84 -10.12
N ALA A 40 1.90 4.00 -10.17
CA ALA A 40 1.00 2.92 -9.82
C ALA A 40 1.27 1.79 -10.81
N ASP A 41 1.59 0.58 -10.31
CA ASP A 41 1.68 -0.59 -11.15
C ASP A 41 0.41 -0.68 -12.00
N VAL A 42 0.56 -0.53 -13.33
CA VAL A 42 -0.53 -0.66 -14.30
C VAL A 42 -1.20 -2.04 -14.16
N ASP A 43 -0.46 -3.02 -13.62
CA ASP A 43 -0.89 -4.38 -13.31
C ASP A 43 -1.28 -4.63 -11.84
N SER A 44 -1.55 -3.59 -11.04
CA SER A 44 -2.19 -3.77 -9.72
C SER A 44 -3.50 -4.56 -9.83
N ASP A 45 -4.22 -4.41 -10.95
CA ASP A 45 -5.40 -5.23 -11.28
C ASP A 45 -5.04 -6.70 -11.53
N GLY A 46 -3.85 -6.99 -12.10
CA GLY A 46 -3.34 -8.36 -12.28
C GLY A 46 -3.08 -9.06 -10.95
N LEU A 47 -2.42 -8.38 -10.01
CA LEU A 47 -2.13 -8.91 -8.68
C LEU A 47 -3.43 -9.11 -7.88
N CYS A 48 -4.33 -8.12 -7.90
CA CYS A 48 -5.67 -8.25 -7.30
C CYS A 48 -6.51 -9.36 -7.95
N LYS A 49 -6.46 -9.54 -9.27
CA LYS A 49 -7.16 -10.64 -9.96
C LYS A 49 -6.61 -12.00 -9.57
N LEU A 50 -5.28 -12.12 -9.48
CA LEU A 50 -4.62 -13.35 -9.06
C LEU A 50 -4.99 -13.69 -7.61
N GLU A 51 -4.94 -12.69 -6.72
CA GLU A 51 -5.35 -12.83 -5.32
C GLU A 51 -6.81 -13.26 -5.18
N ARG A 52 -7.74 -12.62 -5.91
CA ARG A 52 -9.15 -13.03 -5.96
C ARG A 52 -9.30 -14.48 -6.45
N LYS A 53 -8.52 -14.88 -7.47
CA LYS A 53 -8.55 -16.24 -8.02
C LYS A 53 -8.04 -17.27 -6.99
N ILE A 54 -6.95 -16.98 -6.30
CA ILE A 54 -6.40 -17.82 -5.24
C ILE A 54 -7.43 -17.99 -4.12
N ASN A 55 -7.98 -16.88 -3.60
CA ASN A 55 -9.01 -16.91 -2.55
C ASN A 55 -10.27 -17.68 -2.98
N SER A 56 -10.75 -17.48 -4.21
CA SER A 56 -11.89 -18.23 -4.75
C SER A 56 -11.65 -19.75 -4.74
N ASN A 57 -10.43 -20.18 -5.07
CA ASN A 57 -10.07 -21.59 -5.06
C ASN A 57 -9.93 -22.13 -3.63
N LEU A 58 -9.30 -21.37 -2.72
CA LEU A 58 -9.20 -21.73 -1.31
C LEU A 58 -10.59 -21.97 -0.70
N MET A 59 -11.55 -21.07 -0.96
CA MET A 59 -12.93 -21.18 -0.45
C MET A 59 -13.70 -22.40 -0.97
N LYS A 60 -13.23 -23.07 -2.03
CA LYS A 60 -13.84 -24.31 -2.55
C LYS A 60 -13.31 -25.56 -1.85
N LEU A 61 -12.11 -25.53 -1.28
CA LEU A 61 -11.46 -26.71 -0.68
C LEU A 61 -12.30 -27.36 0.44
N PRO A 62 -12.93 -26.61 1.36
CA PRO A 62 -13.81 -27.22 2.37
C PRO A 62 -15.08 -27.83 1.77
N LYS A 63 -15.60 -27.25 0.68
CA LYS A 63 -16.84 -27.72 0.03
C LYS A 63 -16.67 -29.09 -0.64
N ILE A 64 -15.44 -29.41 -1.05
CA ILE A 64 -15.08 -30.70 -1.65
C ILE A 64 -14.44 -31.66 -0.63
N ASN A 65 -14.48 -31.34 0.67
CA ASN A 65 -13.85 -32.12 1.75
C ASN A 65 -12.34 -32.37 1.56
N ALA A 66 -11.65 -31.51 0.80
CA ALA A 66 -10.20 -31.65 0.57
C ALA A 66 -9.35 -31.17 1.76
N VAL A 67 -9.93 -30.34 2.63
CA VAL A 67 -9.29 -29.83 3.85
C VAL A 67 -10.32 -29.77 4.99
N ASN A 68 -9.87 -30.01 6.22
CA ASN A 68 -10.71 -29.82 7.40
C ASN A 68 -10.73 -28.36 7.86
N LYS A 69 -11.64 -28.02 8.78
CA LYS A 69 -11.82 -26.64 9.26
C LYS A 69 -10.56 -26.04 9.91
N LYS A 70 -9.73 -26.86 10.57
CA LYS A 70 -8.49 -26.38 11.20
C LYS A 70 -7.44 -26.06 10.16
N GLU A 71 -7.23 -26.97 9.19
CA GLU A 71 -6.35 -26.75 8.04
C GLU A 71 -6.76 -25.54 7.23
N PHE A 72 -8.06 -25.37 6.98
CA PHE A 72 -8.59 -24.22 6.24
C PHE A 72 -8.34 -22.89 6.95
N ASN A 73 -8.48 -22.83 8.28
CA ASN A 73 -8.21 -21.62 9.04
C ASN A 73 -6.73 -21.23 9.08
N LEU A 74 -5.81 -22.20 8.99
CA LEU A 74 -4.36 -21.94 8.92
C LEU A 74 -3.95 -21.26 7.61
N LEU A 75 -4.76 -21.40 6.55
CA LEU A 75 -4.51 -20.76 5.26
C LEU A 75 -4.88 -19.27 5.26
N GLU A 76 -5.45 -18.75 6.36
CA GLU A 76 -5.92 -17.36 6.53
C GLU A 76 -6.50 -16.73 5.26
N PRO A 77 -7.49 -17.37 4.60
CA PRO A 77 -8.01 -16.84 3.36
C PRO A 77 -8.68 -15.48 3.62
N LEU A 78 -8.28 -14.47 2.84
CA LEU A 78 -8.80 -13.11 2.98
C LEU A 78 -10.31 -13.12 2.76
N ARG A 79 -11.05 -12.73 3.80
CA ARG A 79 -12.52 -12.72 3.80
C ARG A 79 -13.10 -11.47 3.11
N PHE A 80 -12.25 -10.49 2.77
CA PHE A 80 -12.65 -9.20 2.25
C PHE A 80 -12.19 -9.04 0.80
N ALA A 81 -12.92 -9.68 -0.11
CA ALA A 81 -12.90 -9.34 -1.53
C ALA A 81 -14.33 -9.03 -1.99
N VAL A 82 -15.03 -8.20 -1.22
CA VAL A 82 -16.30 -7.59 -1.64
C VAL A 82 -16.34 -6.18 -1.07
N SER A 83 -16.01 -5.20 -1.90
CA SER A 83 -16.38 -3.79 -1.79
C SER A 83 -16.50 -3.27 -3.21
#